data_AF-A0A9P5Q9W0-F1
#
_entry.id   AF-A0A9P5Q9W0-F1
#
_cell.length_a   1.000
_cell.length_b   1.000
_cell.length_c   1.000
_cell.angle_alpha   90.00
_cell.angle_beta   90.00
_cell.angle_gamma   90.00
#
_symmetry.space_group_name_H-M   'P 1'
#
loop_
_entity.id
_entity.type
_entity.pdbx_description
1 polymer ?
#
loop_
_entity_poly.entity_id
_entity_poly.type
_entity_poly.pdbx_seq_one_letter_code
_entity_poly.pdbx_strand_id
1 'polypeptide(L)'
;MAKSLRSKVKREFRSKKREDGVYAVTEAARLHRLNAKLRSAVSKDKDGDEVLKDETVEGKYVPDIGPSDAATSVEGSMHIDNDSQAPSSSKRISTHGPRGSRREEWRLSKGLSAQPSRKGMNRQGGVAARRKAGRSKRRR
;
A
#
# COMPACT_ATOMS: atom_id res chain seq x y z
N MET A 1 34.70 38.10 2.54
CA MET A 1 34.08 37.23 1.51
C MET A 1 32.72 36.73 1.99
N ALA A 2 31.67 36.89 1.18
CA ALA A 2 30.36 36.32 1.49
C ALA A 2 30.40 34.77 1.43
N LYS A 3 29.52 34.11 2.19
CA LYS A 3 29.41 32.64 2.19
C LYS A 3 28.48 32.20 1.06
N SER A 4 28.88 31.16 0.32
CA SER A 4 28.04 30.54 -0.74
C SER A 4 26.77 29.89 -0.17
N LEU A 5 25.73 29.78 -1.01
CA LEU A 5 24.46 29.13 -0.68
C LEU A 5 24.62 27.66 -0.24
N ARG A 6 25.62 26.97 -0.79
CA ARG A 6 25.95 25.57 -0.45
C ARG A 6 27.03 25.42 0.62
N SER A 7 27.48 26.52 1.23
CA SER A 7 28.47 26.45 2.31
C SER A 7 27.95 25.64 3.48
N LYS A 8 28.82 24.77 4.03
CA LYS A 8 28.44 23.83 5.11
C LYS A 8 27.91 24.57 6.34
N VAL A 9 28.63 25.60 6.79
CA VAL A 9 28.24 26.44 7.93
C VAL A 9 26.83 27.03 7.78
N LYS A 10 26.47 27.57 6.60
CA LYS A 10 25.12 28.13 6.38
C LYS A 10 24.06 27.05 6.23
N ARG A 11 24.40 25.88 5.67
CA ARG A 11 23.47 24.75 5.57
C ARG A 11 23.15 24.16 6.94
N GLU A 12 24.15 23.96 7.80
CA GLU A 12 23.99 23.47 9.17
C GLU A 12 23.11 24.42 9.98
N PHE A 13 23.37 25.74 9.92
CA PHE A 13 22.53 26.73 10.58
C PHE A 13 21.08 26.70 10.09
N ARG A 14 20.85 26.48 8.79
CA ARG A 14 19.50 26.30 8.25
C ARG A 14 18.87 24.97 8.69
N SER A 15 19.64 23.89 8.87
CA SER A 15 19.13 22.62 9.41
C SER A 15 18.59 22.83 10.83
N LYS A 16 19.42 23.39 11.71
CA LYS A 16 19.04 23.71 13.10
C LYS A 16 17.78 24.57 13.16
N LYS A 17 17.66 25.58 12.28
CA LYS A 17 16.46 26.42 12.20
C LYS A 17 15.20 25.67 11.77
N ARG A 18 15.34 24.64 10.93
CA ARG A 18 14.20 23.82 10.49
C ARG A 18 13.77 22.83 11.56
N GLU A 19 14.71 22.23 12.26
CA GLU A 19 14.47 21.17 13.25
C GLU A 19 14.05 21.73 14.62
N ASP A 20 14.82 22.68 15.16
CA ASP A 20 14.63 23.17 16.54
C ASP A 20 13.88 24.51 16.60
N GLY A 21 13.55 25.08 15.43
CA GLY A 21 12.98 26.42 15.32
C GLY A 21 11.47 26.46 15.17
N VAL A 22 10.96 27.69 15.03
CA VAL A 22 9.54 27.97 14.75
C VAL A 22 9.03 27.23 13.51
N TYR A 23 9.91 26.96 12.53
CA TYR A 23 9.56 26.22 11.32
C TYR A 23 8.99 24.83 11.64
N ALA A 24 9.65 24.04 12.50
CA ALA A 24 9.17 22.73 12.91
C ALA A 24 7.79 22.82 13.58
N VAL A 25 7.60 23.77 14.51
CA VAL A 25 6.32 23.95 15.23
C VAL A 25 5.19 24.30 14.26
N THR A 26 5.43 25.21 13.32
CA THR A 26 4.42 25.61 12.33
C THR A 26 4.07 24.48 11.35
N GLU A 27 5.06 23.68 10.96
CA GLU A 27 4.85 22.52 10.10
C GLU A 27 4.06 21.43 10.82
N ALA A 28 4.44 21.10 12.06
CA ALA A 28 3.71 20.16 12.89
C ALA A 28 2.26 20.59 13.10
N ALA A 29 2.01 21.86 13.42
CA ALA A 29 0.65 22.38 13.56
C ALA A 29 -0.18 22.25 12.27
N ARG A 30 0.42 22.51 11.11
CA ARG A 30 -0.24 22.31 9.80
C ARG A 30 -0.57 20.83 9.57
N LEU A 31 0.37 19.93 9.84
CA LEU A 31 0.17 18.48 9.71
C LEU A 31 -0.95 17.98 10.64
N HIS A 32 -0.98 18.44 11.90
CA HIS A 32 -2.04 18.10 12.84
C HIS A 32 -3.42 18.57 12.34
N ARG A 33 -3.52 19.79 11.81
CA ARG A 33 -4.77 20.30 11.22
C ARG A 33 -5.23 19.45 10.03
N LEU A 34 -4.31 19.05 9.15
CA LEU A 34 -4.64 18.18 8.02
C LEU A 34 -5.08 16.79 8.48
N ASN A 35 -4.37 16.19 9.42
CA ASN A 35 -4.73 14.90 9.98
C ASN A 35 -6.10 14.93 10.68
N ALA A 36 -6.43 16.01 11.40
CA ALA A 36 -7.74 16.19 12.00
C ALA A 36 -8.86 16.24 10.93
N LYS A 37 -8.63 16.96 9.82
CA LYS A 37 -9.57 17.02 8.69
C LYS A 37 -9.74 15.67 7.98
N LEU A 38 -8.65 14.94 7.77
CA LEU A 38 -8.70 13.62 7.14
C LEU A 38 -9.44 12.62 8.04
N ARG A 39 -9.17 12.66 9.35
CA ARG A 39 -9.90 11.83 10.32
C ARG A 39 -11.38 12.14 10.33
N SER A 40 -11.77 13.41 10.23
CA SER A 40 -13.18 13.78 10.19
C SER A 40 -13.86 13.43 8.87
N ALA A 41 -13.17 13.49 7.73
CA ALA A 41 -13.68 12.99 6.46
C ALA A 41 -13.89 11.47 6.52
N VAL A 42 -12.84 10.73 6.89
CA VAL A 42 -12.91 9.26 7.00
C VAL A 42 -13.94 8.80 8.03
N SER A 43 -14.15 9.53 9.14
CA SER A 43 -15.19 9.16 10.10
C SER A 43 -16.60 9.40 9.57
N LYS A 44 -16.82 10.45 8.76
CA LYS A 44 -18.12 10.68 8.12
C LYS A 44 -18.43 9.58 7.10
N ASP A 45 -17.43 9.16 6.33
CA ASP A 45 -17.59 8.10 5.33
C ASP A 45 -17.80 6.71 5.97
N LYS A 46 -17.50 6.54 7.27
CA LYS A 46 -17.71 5.28 8.01
C LYS A 46 -19.15 5.04 8.42
N ASP A 47 -19.96 6.09 8.53
CA ASP A 47 -21.38 5.99 8.91
C ASP A 47 -22.27 5.61 7.71
N GLY A 48 -21.65 5.18 6.60
CA GLY A 48 -22.29 4.76 5.37
C GLY A 48 -22.08 5.80 4.28
N ASP A 49 -21.76 5.34 3.07
CA ASP A 49 -22.10 6.10 1.87
C ASP A 49 -23.58 6.49 2.02
N GLU A 50 -23.85 7.75 2.35
CA GLU A 50 -25.17 8.31 2.13
C GLU A 50 -25.40 8.11 0.64
N VAL A 51 -26.31 7.17 0.30
CA VAL A 51 -26.83 7.04 -1.05
C VAL A 51 -27.33 8.43 -1.40
N LEU A 52 -26.58 9.09 -2.28
CA LEU A 52 -26.89 10.41 -2.80
C LEU A 52 -28.31 10.32 -3.33
N LYS A 53 -29.27 10.80 -2.54
CA LYS A 53 -30.68 10.79 -2.89
C LYS A 53 -30.80 11.88 -3.93
N ASP A 54 -30.69 11.47 -5.19
CA ASP A 54 -30.96 12.30 -6.37
C ASP A 54 -32.42 12.76 -6.33
N GLU A 55 -32.70 13.84 -5.60
CA GLU A 55 -33.91 14.64 -5.76
C GLU A 55 -33.55 16.13 -5.72
N THR A 56 -33.13 16.60 -6.90
CA THR A 56 -33.59 17.83 -7.57
C THR A 56 -33.68 19.12 -6.73
N VAL A 57 -32.65 19.96 -6.85
CA VAL A 57 -32.84 21.42 -6.96
C VAL A 57 -32.24 21.86 -8.30
N GLU A 58 -33.17 22.22 -9.19
CA GLU A 58 -33.09 22.79 -10.54
C GLU A 58 -31.73 23.16 -11.17
N GLY A 59 -31.53 22.66 -12.41
CA GLY A 59 -31.09 23.56 -13.49
C GLY A 59 -29.84 23.23 -14.31
N LYS A 60 -29.69 22.03 -14.91
CA LYS A 60 -29.17 21.90 -16.29
C LYS A 60 -29.37 20.51 -16.90
N TYR A 61 -30.10 20.49 -18.00
CA TYR A 61 -30.48 19.36 -18.84
C TYR A 61 -29.28 18.79 -19.66
N VAL A 62 -29.01 17.49 -19.56
CA VAL A 62 -28.50 16.63 -20.65
C VAL A 62 -29.00 15.19 -20.39
N PRO A 63 -29.73 14.52 -21.32
CA PRO A 63 -30.35 13.23 -21.05
C PRO A 63 -29.53 12.02 -21.54
N ASP A 64 -29.84 10.86 -20.92
CA ASP A 64 -29.97 9.51 -21.51
C ASP A 64 -28.75 8.54 -21.55
N ILE A 65 -28.85 7.41 -20.81
CA ILE A 65 -29.01 6.01 -21.30
C ILE A 65 -28.57 4.98 -20.22
N GLY A 66 -29.53 4.18 -19.71
CA GLY A 66 -29.41 2.71 -19.53
C GLY A 66 -28.76 2.10 -18.25
N PRO A 67 -29.12 0.85 -17.85
CA PRO A 67 -29.62 0.56 -16.49
C PRO A 67 -28.87 -0.52 -15.66
N SER A 68 -29.16 -0.50 -14.34
CA SER A 68 -29.32 -1.59 -13.34
C SER A 68 -28.50 -2.90 -13.39
N ASP A 69 -27.97 -3.32 -12.23
CA ASP A 69 -28.20 -4.66 -11.61
C ASP A 69 -27.38 -4.76 -10.29
N ALA A 70 -28.03 -4.76 -9.11
CA ALA A 70 -28.62 -5.91 -8.42
C ALA A 70 -27.64 -6.66 -7.49
N ALA A 71 -27.84 -6.42 -6.18
CA ALA A 71 -27.80 -7.36 -5.05
C ALA A 71 -26.69 -8.43 -4.94
N THR A 72 -25.95 -8.45 -3.82
CA THR A 72 -25.77 -9.69 -3.04
C THR A 72 -25.47 -9.38 -1.56
N SER A 73 -26.24 -10.02 -0.70
CA SER A 73 -26.08 -10.20 0.74
C SER A 73 -24.76 -10.88 1.12
N VAL A 74 -24.36 -10.81 2.40
CA VAL A 74 -24.06 -11.97 3.29
C VAL A 74 -23.66 -11.44 4.67
N GLU A 75 -24.53 -11.70 5.66
CA GLU A 75 -24.18 -11.74 7.08
C GLU A 75 -23.29 -12.94 7.36
N GLY A 76 -22.21 -12.73 8.13
CA GLY A 76 -21.26 -13.78 8.49
C GLY A 76 -20.59 -13.49 9.83
N SER A 77 -21.30 -13.82 10.92
CA SER A 77 -20.81 -13.83 12.30
C SER A 77 -19.61 -14.79 12.43
N MET A 78 -18.41 -14.28 12.71
CA MET A 78 -17.23 -15.10 12.96
C MET A 78 -17.17 -15.60 14.41
N HIS A 79 -17.33 -16.91 14.58
CA HIS A 79 -17.02 -17.65 15.80
C HIS A 79 -15.49 -17.81 15.93
N ILE A 80 -14.91 -17.51 17.09
CA ILE A 80 -13.48 -17.71 17.38
C ILE A 80 -13.38 -18.85 18.39
N ASP A 81 -13.06 -20.05 17.90
CA ASP A 81 -12.66 -21.17 18.74
C ASP A 81 -11.15 -21.11 18.99
N ASN A 82 -10.80 -21.02 20.27
CA ASN A 82 -9.44 -20.96 20.79
C ASN A 82 -9.01 -22.36 21.22
N ASP A 83 -8.51 -23.17 20.27
CA ASP A 83 -7.87 -24.44 20.61
C ASP A 83 -6.34 -24.32 20.59
N SER A 84 -5.80 -24.41 21.81
CA SER A 84 -4.38 -24.35 22.13
C SER A 84 -3.71 -25.68 21.80
N GLN A 85 -2.90 -25.74 20.73
CA GLN A 85 -1.98 -26.85 20.48
C GLN A 85 -0.55 -26.33 20.24
N ALA A 86 0.36 -26.77 21.11
CA ALA A 86 1.76 -26.34 21.20
C ALA A 86 2.62 -26.68 19.95
N PRO A 87 3.73 -25.96 19.70
CA PRO A 87 4.35 -25.88 18.38
C PRO A 87 5.38 -26.99 18.10
N SER A 88 5.03 -27.96 17.27
CA SER A 88 5.99 -28.92 16.70
C SER A 88 6.77 -28.28 15.53
N SER A 89 7.98 -27.79 15.82
CA SER A 89 8.91 -27.11 14.91
C SER A 89 8.33 -25.85 14.25
N SER A 90 8.99 -24.71 14.41
CA SER A 90 8.52 -23.44 13.85
C SER A 90 8.46 -23.50 12.32
N LYS A 91 7.34 -23.95 11.77
CA LYS A 91 6.98 -23.79 10.36
C LYS A 91 7.03 -22.28 10.13
N ARG A 92 8.03 -21.81 9.37
CA ARG A 92 8.09 -20.41 8.98
C ARG A 92 6.78 -20.10 8.26
N ILE A 93 5.92 -19.33 8.90
CA ILE A 93 4.67 -18.89 8.31
C ILE A 93 5.08 -17.96 7.17
N SER A 94 4.99 -18.47 5.94
CA SER A 94 5.20 -17.66 4.75
C SER A 94 4.05 -16.65 4.70
N THR A 95 4.34 -15.39 4.99
CA THR A 95 3.39 -14.27 4.80
C THR A 95 3.00 -14.08 3.34
N HIS A 96 3.69 -14.78 2.43
CA HIS A 96 3.44 -14.79 1.00
C HIS A 96 2.77 -16.12 0.66
N GLY A 97 1.46 -16.21 0.92
CA GLY A 97 0.61 -17.27 0.39
C GLY A 97 0.52 -17.22 -1.14
N PRO A 98 -0.13 -18.22 -1.78
CA PRO A 98 -0.36 -18.20 -3.22
C PRO A 98 -1.12 -16.93 -3.62
N ARG A 99 -0.68 -16.26 -4.70
CA ARG A 99 -1.24 -14.97 -5.14
C ARG A 99 -2.34 -15.12 -6.19
N GLY A 100 -2.77 -16.36 -6.48
CA GLY A 100 -3.80 -16.66 -7.48
C GLY A 100 -3.44 -16.15 -8.88
N SER A 101 -2.15 -16.02 -9.19
CA SER A 101 -1.76 -15.56 -10.53
C SER A 101 -2.01 -16.67 -11.55
N ARG A 102 -2.52 -16.35 -12.74
CA ARG A 102 -2.68 -17.29 -13.87
C ARG A 102 -1.44 -18.16 -14.13
N ARG A 103 -0.25 -17.61 -13.90
CA ARG A 103 1.02 -18.36 -14.04
C ARG A 103 1.21 -19.41 -12.93
N GLU A 104 0.78 -19.12 -11.70
CA GLU A 104 0.84 -20.08 -10.58
C GLU A 104 -0.17 -21.20 -10.80
N GLU A 105 -1.40 -20.88 -11.20
CA GLU A 105 -2.44 -21.86 -11.52
C GLU A 105 -2.04 -22.80 -12.65
N TRP A 106 -1.52 -22.25 -13.76
CA TRP A 106 -0.99 -23.07 -14.86
C TRP A 106 0.18 -23.96 -14.43
N ARG A 107 0.99 -23.53 -13.45
CA ARG A 107 2.09 -24.36 -12.93
C ARG A 107 1.55 -25.47 -12.03
N LEU A 108 0.62 -25.16 -11.15
CA LEU A 108 -0.03 -26.12 -10.27
C LEU A 108 -0.78 -27.18 -11.08
N SER A 109 -1.52 -26.78 -12.12
CA SER A 109 -2.20 -27.72 -13.03
C SER A 109 -1.24 -28.60 -13.84
N LYS A 110 0.01 -28.15 -14.01
CA LYS A 110 1.10 -28.93 -14.61
C LYS A 110 1.94 -29.71 -13.59
N GLY A 111 1.52 -29.79 -12.33
CA GLY A 111 2.24 -30.49 -11.26
C GLY A 111 3.57 -29.84 -10.86
N LEU A 112 3.78 -28.57 -11.23
CA LEU A 112 4.97 -27.80 -10.90
C LEU A 112 4.71 -26.94 -9.65
N SER A 113 5.77 -26.61 -8.91
CA SER A 113 5.69 -25.67 -7.79
C SER A 113 5.12 -24.31 -8.23
N ALA A 114 4.20 -23.73 -7.44
CA ALA A 114 3.55 -22.44 -7.73
C ALA A 114 4.57 -21.35 -8.10
N GLN A 115 5.65 -21.26 -7.33
CA GLN A 115 6.82 -20.43 -7.65
C GLN A 115 8.03 -21.29 -8.04
N PRO A 116 8.79 -20.90 -9.08
CA PRO A 116 10.05 -21.56 -9.42
C PRO A 116 11.10 -21.28 -8.33
N SER A 117 11.80 -22.32 -7.89
CA SER A 117 12.88 -22.23 -6.90
C SER A 117 14.02 -21.34 -7.40
N ARG A 118 14.55 -20.48 -6.54
CA ARG A 118 15.80 -19.75 -6.82
C ARG A 118 16.98 -20.69 -6.54
N LYS A 119 17.91 -20.82 -7.48
CA LYS A 119 19.13 -21.65 -7.33
C LYS A 119 20.37 -20.77 -7.35
N GLY A 120 21.27 -21.02 -6.41
CA GLY A 120 22.58 -20.36 -6.33
C GLY A 120 22.61 -19.10 -5.44
N MET A 121 23.83 -18.78 -4.98
CA MET A 121 24.14 -17.59 -4.20
C MET A 121 24.71 -16.49 -5.13
N ASN A 122 24.40 -15.24 -4.86
CA ASN A 122 25.09 -14.11 -5.48
C ASN A 122 26.50 -13.94 -4.85
N ARG A 123 27.33 -13.08 -5.45
CA ARG A 123 28.68 -12.77 -4.91
C ARG A 123 28.68 -12.14 -3.50
N GLN A 124 27.53 -11.65 -3.05
CA GLN A 124 27.34 -11.00 -1.74
C GLN A 124 26.75 -11.97 -0.70
N GLY A 125 26.69 -13.28 -1.00
CA GLY A 125 26.19 -14.29 -0.05
C GLY A 125 24.66 -14.36 0.11
N GLY A 126 23.89 -13.64 -0.72
CA GLY A 126 22.42 -13.69 -0.75
C GLY A 126 21.88 -14.56 -1.89
N VAL A 127 20.60 -14.95 -1.81
CA VAL A 127 19.95 -15.76 -2.86
C VAL A 127 19.97 -15.02 -4.20
N ALA A 128 20.47 -15.69 -5.25
CA ALA A 128 20.63 -15.07 -6.57
C ALA A 128 19.29 -14.57 -7.15
N ALA A 129 19.29 -13.34 -7.66
CA ALA A 129 18.14 -12.76 -8.36
C ALA A 129 17.88 -13.49 -9.68
N ARG A 130 16.61 -13.79 -9.98
CA ARG A 130 16.22 -14.52 -11.21
C ARG A 130 16.48 -13.73 -12.49
N ARG A 131 16.35 -12.40 -12.42
CA ARG A 131 16.61 -11.49 -13.54
C ARG A 131 17.79 -10.61 -13.15
N LYS A 132 18.79 -10.53 -14.01
CA LYS A 132 19.85 -9.53 -13.91
C LYS A 132 19.23 -8.19 -14.33
N ALA A 133 18.64 -7.47 -13.37
CA ALA A 133 18.16 -6.11 -13.63
C ALA A 133 19.30 -5.28 -14.23
N GLY A 134 19.02 -4.55 -15.32
CA GLY A 134 20.02 -3.74 -16.02
C GLY A 134 20.88 -4.46 -17.06
N ARG A 135 20.77 -5.79 -17.24
CA ARG A 135 21.44 -6.47 -18.36
C ARG A 135 20.49 -6.53 -19.56
N SER A 136 20.84 -5.83 -20.65
CA SER A 136 20.05 -5.92 -21.88
C SER A 136 19.89 -7.39 -22.28
N LYS A 137 18.65 -7.76 -22.58
CA LYS A 137 18.32 -9.10 -23.07
C LYS A 137 19.09 -9.24 -24.38
N ARG A 138 20.16 -10.04 -24.40
CA ARG A 138 20.86 -10.35 -25.65
C ARG A 138 19.82 -11.01 -26.55
N ARG A 139 19.36 -10.25 -27.56
CA ARG A 139 18.48 -10.75 -28.61
C ARG A 139 19.30 -11.82 -29.33
N ARG A 140 18.86 -13.05 -29.19
CA ARG A 140 19.13 -14.11 -30.15
C ARG A 140 17.76 -14.45 -30.72
#